data_AF-A0A8T4E064-F1
#
_entry.id   AF-A0A8T4E064-F1
#
_cell.length_a   1.000
_cell.length_b   1.000
_cell.length_c   1.000
_cell.angle_alpha   90.00
_cell.angle_beta   90.00
_cell.angle_gamma   90.00
#
_symmetry.space_group_name_H-M   'P 1'
#
loop_
_entity.id
_entity.type
_entity.pdbx_description
1 polymer ?
#
loop_
_entity_poly.entity_id
_entity_poly.type
_entity_poly.pdbx_seq_one_letter_code
_entity_poly.pdbx_strand_id
1 'polypeptide(L)'
;MDLLSMLIGPLIASVVAALVIMISSEIIEHNLELKHAVILAVAANLATSFISPFLAPMVTMYLPLLSMRIAGQQLAALVLGLLFWIVLSVFIMSDSLLMAKIKIASFGFIVTTIVLMVLPYVLSFVGL
;
A
#
# COMPACT_ATOMS: atom_id res chain seq x y z
N MET A 1 16.25 10.20 -10.12
CA MET A 1 15.77 10.01 -8.75
C MET A 1 16.70 9.05 -8.08
N ASP A 2 17.40 9.49 -7.04
CA ASP A 2 18.38 8.65 -6.36
C ASP A 2 17.67 7.47 -5.69
N LEU A 3 18.33 6.30 -5.71
CA LEU A 3 17.84 5.06 -5.10
C LEU A 3 17.39 5.28 -3.64
N LEU A 4 18.01 6.25 -2.96
CA LEU A 4 17.67 6.72 -1.62
C LEU A 4 16.26 7.30 -1.52
N SER A 5 15.87 8.19 -2.46
CA SER A 5 14.53 8.78 -2.53
C SER A 5 13.44 7.75 -2.86
N MET A 6 13.78 6.71 -3.65
CA MET A 6 12.87 5.61 -3.95
C MET A 6 12.61 4.68 -2.75
N LEU A 7 13.50 4.66 -1.75
CA LEU A 7 13.37 3.80 -0.56
C LEU A 7 12.79 4.55 0.65
N ILE A 8 13.15 5.82 0.85
CA ILE A 8 12.73 6.60 2.03
C ILE A 8 11.22 6.86 2.02
N GLY A 9 10.64 7.23 0.87
CA GLY A 9 9.21 7.49 0.76
C GLY A 9 8.36 6.28 1.16
N PRO A 10 8.58 5.09 0.56
CA PRO A 10 7.91 3.86 0.96
C PRO A 10 8.17 3.46 2.42
N LEU A 11 9.35 3.75 2.98
CA LEU A 11 9.64 3.47 4.39
C LEU A 11 8.77 4.32 5.33
N ILE A 12 8.68 5.63 5.07
CA ILE A 12 7.83 6.55 5.85
C ILE A 12 6.37 6.12 5.74
N ALA A 13 5.90 5.82 4.53
CA ALA A 13 4.54 5.33 4.30
C ALA A 13 4.28 4.01 5.04
N SER A 14 5.28 3.12 5.14
CA SER A 14 5.18 1.87 5.89
C SER A 14 5.05 2.09 7.39
N VAL A 15 5.80 3.03 7.97
CA VAL A 15 5.70 3.36 9.40
C VAL A 15 4.31 3.94 9.72
N VAL A 16 3.85 4.90 8.91
CA VAL A 16 2.53 5.52 9.12
C VAL A 16 1.41 4.48 8.93
N ALA A 17 1.50 3.65 7.89
CA ALA A 17 0.53 2.60 7.65
C ALA A 17 0.53 1.55 8.77
N ALA A 18 1.68 1.15 9.30
CA ALA A 18 1.75 0.21 10.43
C ALA A 18 1.08 0.78 11.69
N LEU A 19 1.30 2.06 12.01
CA LEU A 19 0.66 2.73 13.13
C LEU A 19 -0.87 2.80 12.95
N VAL A 20 -1.34 3.16 11.76
CA VAL A 20 -2.78 3.21 11.49
C VAL A 20 -3.39 1.82 11.49
N ILE A 21 -2.72 0.79 10.96
CA ILE A 21 -3.18 -0.59 11.04
C ILE A 21 -3.35 -1.02 12.49
N MET A 22 -2.39 -0.71 13.35
CA MET A 22 -2.46 -1.04 14.78
C MET A 22 -3.66 -0.35 15.45
N ILE A 23 -3.84 0.96 15.25
CA ILE A 23 -4.98 1.71 15.79
C ILE A 23 -6.30 1.16 15.21
N SER A 24 -6.34 0.86 13.92
CA SER A 24 -7.53 0.31 13.27
C SER A 24 -7.87 -1.09 13.77
N SER A 25 -6.86 -1.88 14.16
CA SER A 25 -7.08 -3.22 14.68
C SER A 25 -7.74 -3.19 16.06
N GLU A 26 -7.38 -2.24 16.91
CA GLU A 26 -8.07 -2.01 18.19
C GLU A 26 -9.54 -1.60 17.97
N ILE A 27 -9.83 -0.85 16.91
CA ILE A 27 -11.20 -0.43 16.53
C ILE A 27 -12.00 -1.59 15.91
N ILE A 28 -11.34 -2.52 15.21
CA ILE A 28 -11.98 -3.62 14.45
C ILE A 28 -12.12 -4.89 15.33
N GLU A 29 -12.00 -4.77 16.66
CA GLU A 29 -12.06 -5.89 17.61
C GLU A 29 -10.99 -6.97 17.34
N HIS A 30 -9.78 -6.53 17.00
CA HIS A 30 -8.66 -7.44 16.75
C HIS A 30 -7.38 -6.99 17.44
N ASN A 31 -6.85 -7.86 18.30
CA ASN A 31 -5.59 -7.63 18.98
C ASN A 31 -4.44 -8.04 18.06
N LEU A 32 -4.13 -7.18 17.09
CA LEU A 32 -3.11 -7.43 16.09
C LEU A 32 -1.76 -6.98 16.66
N GLU A 33 -0.84 -7.91 16.83
CA GLU A 33 0.49 -7.55 17.35
C GLU A 33 1.20 -6.57 16.39
N LEU A 34 1.85 -5.53 16.94
CA LEU A 34 2.64 -4.54 16.21
C LEU A 34 3.54 -5.17 15.13
N LYS A 35 4.14 -6.33 15.42
CA LYS A 35 5.00 -7.07 14.48
C LYS A 35 4.29 -7.39 13.17
N HIS A 36 3.06 -7.88 13.22
CA HIS A 36 2.29 -8.22 12.02
C HIS A 36 1.87 -6.97 11.24
N ALA A 37 1.52 -5.87 11.93
CA ALA A 37 1.20 -4.60 11.30
C ALA A 37 2.42 -4.02 10.54
N VAL A 38 3.60 -4.04 11.17
CA VAL A 38 4.84 -3.57 10.56
C VAL A 38 5.25 -4.45 9.39
N ILE A 39 5.22 -5.78 9.56
CA ILE A 39 5.56 -6.72 8.47
C ILE A 39 4.60 -6.54 7.29
N LEU A 40 3.30 -6.42 7.54
CA LEU A 40 2.31 -6.18 6.48
C LEU A 40 2.57 -4.87 5.74
N ALA A 41 2.75 -3.77 6.46
CA ALA A 41 2.95 -2.46 5.86
C ALA A 41 4.25 -2.39 5.05
N VAL A 42 5.36 -2.91 5.60
CA VAL A 42 6.65 -2.92 4.92
C VAL A 42 6.62 -3.86 3.72
N ALA A 43 6.12 -5.09 3.89
CA ALA A 43 6.06 -6.06 2.79
C ALA A 43 5.15 -5.57 1.67
N ALA A 44 4.00 -4.99 1.99
CA ALA A 44 3.09 -4.46 0.98
C ALA A 44 3.66 -3.25 0.24
N ASN A 45 4.32 -2.32 0.94
CA ASN A 45 4.93 -1.16 0.28
C ASN A 45 6.16 -1.52 -0.54
N LEU A 46 7.01 -2.43 -0.06
CA LEU A 46 8.13 -2.93 -0.85
C LEU A 46 7.64 -3.72 -2.07
N ALA A 47 6.71 -4.65 -1.87
CA ALA A 47 6.13 -5.43 -2.97
C ALA A 47 5.49 -4.49 -4.02
N THR A 48 4.69 -3.53 -3.60
CA THR A 48 4.05 -2.59 -4.53
C THR A 48 5.09 -1.74 -5.25
N SER A 49 6.13 -1.26 -4.57
CA SER A 49 7.17 -0.41 -5.17
C SER A 49 8.07 -1.15 -6.15
N PHE A 50 8.41 -2.41 -5.87
CA PHE A 50 9.27 -3.24 -6.73
C PHE A 50 8.51 -3.93 -7.85
N ILE A 51 7.25 -4.33 -7.62
CA ILE A 51 6.48 -5.13 -8.58
C ILE A 51 5.67 -4.23 -9.53
N SER A 52 5.21 -3.05 -9.08
CA SER A 52 4.45 -2.10 -9.90
C SER A 52 5.10 -1.79 -11.27
N PRO A 53 6.42 -1.53 -11.38
CA PRO A 53 7.07 -1.26 -12.66
C PRO A 53 7.02 -2.43 -13.65
N PHE A 54 6.93 -3.67 -13.16
CA PHE A 54 6.90 -4.87 -13.99
C PHE A 54 5.46 -5.32 -14.33
N LEU A 55 4.51 -5.11 -13.41
CA LEU A 55 3.10 -5.48 -13.61
C LEU A 55 2.31 -4.43 -14.40
N ALA A 56 2.63 -3.13 -14.26
CA ALA A 56 1.91 -2.07 -14.96
C ALA A 56 1.92 -2.23 -16.49
N PRO A 57 3.06 -2.55 -17.15
CA PRO A 57 3.09 -2.81 -18.59
C PRO A 57 2.24 -4.02 -18.98
N MET A 58 2.31 -5.12 -18.21
CA MET A 58 1.54 -6.33 -18.49
C MET A 58 0.03 -6.07 -18.43
N VAL A 59 -0.46 -5.38 -17.40
CA VAL A 59 -1.89 -5.07 -17.29
C VAL A 59 -2.37 -4.17 -18.42
N THR A 60 -1.56 -3.18 -18.83
CA THR A 60 -1.90 -2.34 -19.99
C THR A 60 -1.93 -3.08 -21.32
N MET A 61 -1.18 -4.19 -21.43
CA MET A 61 -1.14 -5.02 -22.63
C MET A 61 -2.35 -5.96 -22.72
N TYR A 62 -2.82 -6.51 -21.59
CA TYR A 62 -3.91 -7.50 -21.55
C TYR A 62 -5.31 -6.90 -21.30
N LEU A 63 -5.43 -5.67 -20.78
CA LEU A 63 -6.71 -4.96 -20.63
C LEU A 63 -6.77 -3.69 -21.50
N PRO A 64 -6.97 -3.82 -22.83
CA PRO A 64 -7.07 -2.68 -23.74
C PRO A 64 -8.33 -1.81 -23.52
N LEU A 65 -9.30 -2.26 -22.71
CA LEU A 65 -10.50 -1.49 -22.33
C LEU A 65 -10.22 -0.36 -21.32
N LEU A 66 -9.08 -0.38 -20.62
CA LEU A 66 -8.65 0.70 -19.72
C LEU A 66 -7.88 1.81 -20.46
N SER A 67 -7.90 1.83 -21.79
CA SER A 67 -7.05 2.65 -22.67
C SER A 67 -7.37 4.15 -22.74
N MET A 68 -8.12 4.72 -21.79
CA MET A 68 -7.98 6.16 -21.50
C MET A 68 -6.60 6.37 -20.86
N ARG A 69 -5.58 6.46 -21.73
CA ARG A 69 -4.13 6.20 -21.56
C ARG A 69 -3.44 6.65 -20.27
N ILE A 70 -3.98 7.60 -19.52
CA ILE A 70 -3.35 8.14 -18.30
C ILE A 70 -4.19 7.79 -17.06
N ALA A 71 -5.50 8.01 -17.11
CA ALA A 71 -6.40 7.71 -16.00
C ALA A 71 -6.53 6.19 -15.76
N GLY A 72 -6.60 5.39 -16.83
CA GLY A 72 -6.74 3.94 -16.71
C GLY A 72 -5.48 3.24 -16.19
N GLN A 73 -4.29 3.77 -16.47
CA GLN A 73 -3.03 3.24 -15.94
C GLN A 73 -2.91 3.46 -14.43
N GLN A 74 -3.26 4.67 -13.96
CA GLN A 74 -3.26 4.98 -12.53
C GLN A 74 -4.32 4.18 -11.76
N LEU A 75 -5.52 4.05 -12.34
CA LEU A 75 -6.58 3.24 -11.75
C LEU A 75 -6.19 1.76 -11.66
N ALA A 76 -5.57 1.21 -12.71
CA ALA A 76 -5.07 -0.16 -12.72
C ALA A 76 -3.98 -0.39 -11.65
N ALA A 77 -3.07 0.57 -11.48
CA ALA A 77 -2.04 0.52 -10.44
C ALA A 77 -2.64 0.55 -9.03
N LEU A 78 -3.67 1.37 -8.80
CA LEU A 78 -4.39 1.43 -7.52
C LEU A 78 -5.11 0.10 -7.21
N VAL A 79 -5.82 -0.46 -8.19
CA VAL A 79 -6.52 -1.75 -8.03
C VAL A 79 -5.53 -2.88 -7.74
N LEU A 80 -4.42 -2.95 -8.48
CA LEU A 80 -3.35 -3.91 -8.24
C LEU A 80 -2.73 -3.76 -6.84
N GLY A 81 -2.44 -2.52 -6.44
CA GLY A 81 -1.89 -2.23 -5.12
C GLY A 81 -2.83 -2.70 -4.01
N LEU A 82 -4.12 -2.40 -4.12
CA LEU A 82 -5.14 -2.85 -3.17
C LEU A 82 -5.23 -4.38 -3.12
N LEU A 83 -5.24 -5.06 -4.28
CA LEU A 83 -5.25 -6.52 -4.33
C LEU A 83 -4.02 -7.12 -3.65
N PHE A 84 -2.83 -6.54 -3.87
CA PHE A 84 -1.61 -6.97 -3.18
C PHE A 84 -1.72 -6.86 -1.66
N TRP A 85 -2.20 -5.72 -1.17
CA TRP A 85 -2.44 -5.49 0.25
C TRP A 85 -3.38 -6.52 0.86
N ILE A 86 -4.48 -6.84 0.16
CA ILE A 86 -5.45 -7.85 0.59
C ILE A 86 -4.81 -9.24 0.64
N VAL A 87 -4.11 -9.64 -0.43
CA VAL A 87 -3.45 -10.94 -0.51
C VAL A 87 -2.40 -11.09 0.60
N LEU A 88 -1.56 -10.08 0.82
CA LEU A 88 -0.57 -10.07 1.89
C LEU A 88 -1.21 -10.14 3.28
N SER A 89 -2.31 -9.42 3.51
CA SER A 89 -3.04 -9.50 4.78
C SER A 89 -3.62 -10.90 5.02
N VAL A 90 -4.13 -11.57 3.98
CA VAL A 90 -4.61 -12.95 4.07
C VAL A 90 -3.51 -13.92 4.47
N PHE A 91 -2.30 -13.76 3.91
CA PHE A 91 -1.13 -14.61 4.23
C PHE A 91 -0.52 -14.32 5.61
N ILE A 92 -0.40 -13.05 5.99
CA ILE A 92 0.30 -12.65 7.23
C ILE A 92 -0.58 -12.86 8.46
N MET A 93 -1.89 -12.64 8.34
CA MET A 93 -2.81 -12.73 9.46
C MET A 93 -3.63 -14.03 9.37
N SER A 94 -3.06 -15.20 9.66
CA SER A 94 -3.75 -16.49 9.49
C SER A 94 -5.05 -16.59 10.30
N ASP A 95 -5.03 -16.12 11.54
CA ASP A 95 -6.04 -16.46 12.56
C ASP A 95 -7.25 -15.52 12.61
N SER A 96 -7.30 -14.52 11.72
CA SER A 96 -8.36 -13.52 11.69
C SER A 96 -9.47 -13.84 10.69
N LEU A 97 -10.66 -13.27 10.91
CA LEU A 97 -11.77 -13.35 9.96
C LEU A 97 -11.38 -12.68 8.63
N LEU A 98 -11.70 -13.31 7.50
CA LEU A 98 -11.38 -12.80 6.16
C LEU A 98 -11.89 -11.35 5.96
N MET A 99 -13.07 -11.04 6.50
CA MET A 99 -13.64 -9.69 6.47
C MET A 99 -12.80 -8.66 7.25
N ALA A 100 -12.21 -9.05 8.38
CA ALA A 100 -11.30 -8.17 9.15
C ALA A 100 -9.99 -7.94 8.38
N LYS A 101 -9.43 -8.99 7.75
CA LYS A 101 -8.23 -8.90 6.90
C LYS A 101 -8.42 -7.89 5.77
N ILE A 102 -9.54 -7.98 5.05
CA ILE A 102 -9.86 -7.04 3.96
C ILE A 102 -9.98 -5.61 4.48
N LYS A 103 -10.67 -5.38 5.61
CA LYS A 103 -10.81 -4.04 6.20
C LYS A 103 -9.47 -3.44 6.59
N ILE A 104 -8.61 -4.22 7.24
CA ILE A 104 -7.28 -3.77 7.68
C ILE A 104 -6.38 -3.48 6.48
N ALA A 105 -6.38 -4.37 5.48
CA ALA A 105 -5.64 -4.18 4.24
C ALA A 105 -6.07 -2.92 3.47
N SER A 106 -7.39 -2.71 3.34
CA SER A 106 -7.93 -1.54 2.66
C SER A 106 -7.65 -0.24 3.41
N PHE A 107 -7.75 -0.23 4.75
CA PHE A 107 -7.35 0.92 5.56
C PHE A 107 -5.87 1.25 5.41
N GLY A 108 -4.99 0.25 5.53
CA GLY A 108 -3.55 0.41 5.35
C GLY A 108 -3.19 0.94 3.96
N PHE A 109 -3.83 0.42 2.93
CA PHE A 109 -3.65 0.88 1.56
C PHE A 109 -4.10 2.33 1.34
N ILE A 110 -5.28 2.71 1.83
CA ILE A 110 -5.81 4.08 1.69
C ILE A 110 -4.88 5.07 2.38
N VAL A 111 -4.46 4.79 3.62
CA VAL A 111 -3.55 5.65 4.36
C VAL A 111 -2.21 5.76 3.65
N THR A 112 -1.64 4.64 3.21
CA THR A 112 -0.39 4.65 2.44
C THR A 112 -0.53 5.54 1.21
N THR A 113 -1.63 5.41 0.46
CA THR A 113 -1.88 6.20 -0.75
C THR A 113 -1.96 7.69 -0.43
N ILE A 114 -2.68 8.06 0.64
CA ILE A 114 -2.77 9.46 1.09
C ILE A 114 -1.40 9.98 1.51
N VAL A 115 -0.63 9.22 2.30
CA VAL A 115 0.70 9.62 2.74
C VAL A 115 1.62 9.82 1.54
N LEU A 116 1.68 8.88 0.60
CA LEU A 116 2.52 8.99 -0.60
C LEU A 116 2.09 10.15 -1.50
N MET A 117 0.80 10.52 -1.51
CA MET A 117 0.31 11.67 -2.25
C MET A 117 0.67 13.00 -1.56
N VAL A 118 0.63 13.05 -0.23
CA VAL A 118 0.88 14.28 0.55
C VAL A 118 2.36 14.52 0.81
N LEU A 119 3.16 13.46 0.95
CA LEU A 119 4.58 13.52 1.31
C LEU A 119 5.42 14.43 0.39
N PRO A 120 5.27 14.42 -0.96
CA PRO A 120 6.02 15.33 -1.83
C PRO A 120 5.72 16.81 -1.56
N TYR A 121 4.47 17.15 -1.22
CA TYR A 121 4.10 18.54 -0.88
C TYR A 121 4.69 18.97 0.46
N VAL A 122 4.73 18.05 1.44
CA VAL A 122 5.34 18.32 2.75
C VAL A 122 6.86 18.49 2.62
N LEU A 123 7.54 17.62 1.87
CA LEU A 123 8.99 17.73 1.66
C LEU A 123 9.36 19.03 0.95
N SER A 124 8.62 19.37 -0.11
CA SER A 124 8.78 20.65 -0.83
C SER A 124 8.56 21.87 0.08
N PHE A 125 7.57 21.81 0.98
CA PHE A 125 7.32 22.88 1.95
C PHE A 125 8.45 23.04 2.98
N VAL A 126 9.09 21.94 3.38
CA VAL A 126 10.19 21.92 4.36
C VAL A 126 11.55 22.19 3.71
N GLY A 127 11.61 22.33 2.38
CA GLY A 127 12.83 22.64 1.64
C GLY A 127 13.78 21.45 1.46
N LEU A 128 13.23 20.23 1.47
CA LEU A 128 13.95 18.96 1.23
C LEU A 128 13.56 18.34 -0.12
#